data_AF-A0A0N5BFD9-F1
#
_entry.id   AF-A0A0N5BFD9-F1
#
_cell.length_a   1.000
_cell.length_b   1.000
_cell.length_c   1.000
_cell.angle_alpha   90.00
_cell.angle_beta   90.00
_cell.angle_gamma   90.00
#
_symmetry.space_group_name_H-M   'P 1'
#
loop_
_entity.id
_entity.type
_entity.pdbx_description
1 polymer ?
#
loop_
_entity_poly.entity_id
_entity_poly.type
_entity_poly.pdbx_seq_one_letter_code
_entity_poly.pdbx_strand_id
1 'polypeptide(L)'
;MADNKEELVQRAKLAEQAERYDDMAKSMKKVTESGPELTNEERNLLSVAYKNVVGARRSSWRVISSIEQKSEGSEKKQQMAKEYRETVEKELKDICQDVLELLDKYLIPKAGNPESKVFYLKMKGDYYRYLAEVATGDERSSVVEKSQSAYQEAFDIAKEKMQPTHPIRLGLALNFSVFYYEILNAPDKACQLAKQAFDDAIAELDTLNEDSYKDSTLIMQLLRDNLTLWTSDAAPDDQDGLEGQ
;
A
#
# COMPACT_ATOMS: atom_id res chain seq x y z
N MET A 1 -6.38 -29.02 -19.82
CA MET A 1 -7.09 -29.26 -18.55
C MET A 1 -7.15 -27.93 -17.84
N ALA A 2 -8.32 -27.51 -17.34
CA ALA A 2 -8.38 -26.33 -16.48
C ALA A 2 -7.61 -26.67 -15.20
N ASP A 3 -6.61 -25.88 -14.84
CA ASP A 3 -5.86 -26.08 -13.60
C ASP A 3 -6.84 -26.05 -12.41
N ASN A 4 -6.81 -27.04 -11.52
CA ASN A 4 -7.63 -27.03 -10.32
C ASN A 4 -7.09 -25.97 -9.33
N LYS A 5 -7.95 -25.42 -8.46
CA LYS A 5 -7.60 -24.36 -7.48
C LYS A 5 -6.33 -24.70 -6.69
N GLU A 6 -6.24 -25.94 -6.22
CA GLU A 6 -5.09 -26.44 -5.45
C GLU A 6 -3.78 -26.38 -6.25
N GLU A 7 -3.81 -26.74 -7.54
CA GLU A 7 -2.64 -26.69 -8.41
C GLU A 7 -2.19 -25.23 -8.64
N LEU A 8 -3.14 -24.30 -8.79
CA LEU A 8 -2.83 -22.88 -8.94
C LEU A 8 -2.21 -22.30 -7.67
N VAL A 9 -2.71 -22.67 -6.48
CA VAL A 9 -2.13 -22.26 -5.20
C VAL A 9 -0.73 -22.85 -5.03
N GLN A 10 -0.52 -24.12 -5.37
CA GLN A 10 0.82 -24.72 -5.33
C GLN A 10 1.79 -24.05 -6.30
N ARG A 11 1.35 -23.71 -7.52
CA ARG A 11 2.17 -22.93 -8.45
C ARG A 11 2.50 -21.54 -7.92
N ALA A 12 1.56 -20.87 -7.25
CA ALA A 12 1.83 -19.57 -6.61
C ALA A 12 2.91 -19.68 -5.53
N LYS A 13 2.86 -20.71 -4.68
CA LYS A 13 3.89 -20.99 -3.66
C LYS A 13 5.26 -21.27 -4.27
N LEU A 14 5.31 -22.06 -5.35
CA LEU A 14 6.57 -22.29 -6.08
C LEU A 14 7.11 -21.01 -6.71
N ALA A 15 6.23 -20.17 -7.27
CA ALA A 15 6.60 -18.89 -7.84
C ALA A 15 7.11 -17.91 -6.77
N GLU A 16 6.54 -17.91 -5.57
CA GLU A 16 7.02 -17.14 -4.42
C GLU A 16 8.44 -17.54 -4.03
N GLN A 17 8.71 -18.85 -3.89
CA GLN A 17 10.05 -19.37 -3.57
C GLN A 17 11.10 -19.06 -4.64
N ALA A 18 10.66 -18.92 -5.89
CA ALA A 18 11.51 -18.54 -7.01
C ALA A 18 11.55 -17.03 -7.27
N GLU A 19 10.91 -16.22 -6.41
CA GLU A 19 10.78 -14.75 -6.55
C GLU A 19 10.16 -14.31 -7.91
N ARG A 20 9.39 -15.20 -8.55
CA ARG A 20 8.68 -14.94 -9.81
C ARG A 20 7.29 -14.37 -9.54
N TYR A 21 7.25 -13.19 -8.93
CA TYR A 21 5.99 -12.58 -8.45
C TYR A 21 4.96 -12.30 -9.54
N ASP A 22 5.38 -12.02 -10.78
CA ASP A 22 4.47 -11.88 -11.93
C ASP A 22 3.69 -13.18 -12.21
N ASP A 23 4.32 -14.34 -12.05
CA ASP A 23 3.66 -15.64 -12.26
C ASP A 23 2.84 -16.07 -11.05
N MET A 24 3.29 -15.69 -9.85
CA MET A 24 2.52 -15.79 -8.62
C MET A 24 1.20 -15.00 -8.75
N ALA A 25 1.25 -13.75 -9.23
CA ALA A 25 0.08 -12.90 -9.43
C ALA A 25 -0.90 -13.50 -10.44
N LYS A 26 -0.41 -13.98 -11.59
CA LYS A 26 -1.24 -14.67 -12.59
C LYS A 26 -1.95 -15.90 -12.03
N SER A 27 -1.27 -16.69 -11.20
CA SER A 27 -1.85 -17.88 -10.58
C SER A 27 -2.92 -17.50 -9.56
N MET A 28 -2.62 -16.54 -8.68
CA MET A 28 -3.55 -16.06 -7.66
C MET A 28 -4.75 -15.30 -8.22
N LYS A 29 -4.59 -14.62 -9.36
CA LYS A 29 -5.69 -14.04 -10.12
C LYS A 29 -6.71 -15.11 -10.53
N LYS A 30 -6.24 -16.21 -11.15
CA LYS A 30 -7.11 -17.33 -11.54
C LYS A 30 -7.81 -17.96 -10.34
N VAL A 31 -7.11 -18.12 -9.21
CA VAL A 31 -7.70 -18.62 -7.95
C VAL A 31 -8.84 -17.71 -7.49
N THR A 32 -8.63 -16.40 -7.57
CA THR A 32 -9.61 -15.38 -7.15
C THR A 32 -10.86 -15.36 -8.04
N GLU A 33 -10.68 -15.46 -9.36
CA GLU A 33 -11.78 -15.40 -10.33
C GLU A 33 -12.65 -16.66 -10.35
N SER A 34 -12.04 -17.84 -10.09
CA SER A 34 -12.71 -19.14 -10.17
C SER A 34 -13.25 -19.66 -8.84
N GLY A 35 -12.77 -19.13 -7.71
CA GLY A 35 -13.06 -19.64 -6.37
C GLY A 35 -14.21 -18.95 -5.65
N PRO A 36 -14.65 -19.53 -4.51
CA PRO A 36 -15.50 -18.85 -3.52
C PRO A 36 -14.68 -17.77 -2.78
N GLU A 37 -14.92 -17.53 -1.49
CA GLU A 37 -14.07 -16.65 -0.68
C GLU A 37 -12.65 -17.24 -0.54
N LEU A 38 -11.63 -16.37 -0.53
CA LEU A 38 -10.24 -16.80 -0.32
C LEU A 38 -9.99 -17.12 1.16
N THR A 39 -9.23 -18.18 1.40
CA THR A 39 -8.72 -18.46 2.76
C THR A 39 -7.72 -17.38 3.20
N ASN A 40 -7.38 -17.33 4.49
CA ASN A 40 -6.36 -16.39 5.00
C ASN A 40 -5.01 -16.59 4.29
N GLU A 41 -4.61 -17.84 4.05
CA GLU A 41 -3.38 -18.16 3.33
C GLU A 41 -3.42 -17.67 1.87
N GLU A 42 -4.52 -17.95 1.17
CA GLU A 42 -4.71 -17.52 -0.23
C GLU A 42 -4.74 -15.99 -0.36
N ARG A 43 -5.38 -15.31 0.61
CA ARG A 43 -5.41 -13.85 0.68
C ARG A 43 -4.01 -13.26 0.88
N ASN A 44 -3.21 -13.87 1.75
CA ASN A 44 -1.82 -13.46 1.98
C ASN A 44 -0.97 -13.67 0.72
N LEU A 45 -1.09 -14.82 0.03
CA LEU A 45 -0.40 -15.09 -1.23
C LEU A 45 -0.76 -14.05 -2.30
N LEU A 46 -2.05 -13.72 -2.47
CA LEU A 46 -2.49 -12.69 -3.41
C LEU A 46 -1.85 -11.33 -3.08
N SER A 47 -1.88 -10.93 -1.81
CA SER A 47 -1.30 -9.68 -1.34
C SER A 47 0.21 -9.61 -1.57
N VAL A 48 0.95 -10.67 -1.21
CA VAL A 48 2.41 -10.76 -1.43
C VAL A 48 2.76 -10.68 -2.91
N ALA A 49 2.02 -11.41 -3.77
CA ALA A 49 2.26 -11.42 -5.20
C ALA A 49 2.16 -10.00 -5.79
N TYR A 50 1.00 -9.37 -5.62
CA TYR A 50 0.76 -8.07 -6.23
C TYR A 50 1.54 -6.93 -5.55
N LYS A 51 1.86 -7.03 -4.25
CA LYS A 51 2.74 -6.07 -3.55
C LYS A 51 4.13 -6.05 -4.18
N ASN A 52 4.71 -7.21 -4.45
CA ASN A 52 6.04 -7.30 -5.05
C ASN A 52 6.03 -6.86 -6.53
N VAL A 53 5.02 -7.28 -7.30
CA VAL A 53 4.86 -6.86 -8.70
C VAL A 53 4.76 -5.33 -8.80
N VAL A 54 3.83 -4.70 -8.07
CA VAL A 54 3.66 -3.24 -8.11
C VAL A 54 4.84 -2.49 -7.48
N GLY A 55 5.44 -3.04 -6.42
CA GLY A 55 6.60 -2.46 -5.75
C GLY A 55 7.81 -2.30 -6.67
N ALA A 56 8.09 -3.32 -7.49
CA ALA A 56 9.15 -3.25 -8.50
C ALA A 56 8.89 -2.12 -9.51
N ARG A 57 7.66 -2.00 -10.03
CA ARG A 57 7.31 -0.97 -11.03
C ARG A 57 7.33 0.44 -10.43
N ARG A 58 6.88 0.60 -9.18
CA ARG A 58 7.00 1.87 -8.44
C ARG A 58 8.45 2.29 -8.23
N SER A 59 9.33 1.34 -7.88
CA SER A 59 10.76 1.62 -7.74
C SER A 59 11.38 2.06 -9.06
N SER A 60 11.13 1.31 -10.14
CA SER A 60 11.57 1.67 -11.50
C SER A 60 11.06 3.06 -11.90
N TRP A 61 9.77 3.34 -11.67
CA TRP A 61 9.17 4.62 -12.00
C TRP A 61 9.85 5.80 -11.29
N ARG A 62 10.14 5.68 -9.99
CA ARG A 62 10.86 6.74 -9.23
C ARG A 62 12.26 6.99 -9.79
N VAL A 63 13.00 5.93 -10.12
CA VAL A 63 14.34 6.05 -10.69
C VAL A 63 14.29 6.76 -12.05
N ILE A 64 13.41 6.32 -12.95
CA ILE A 64 13.29 6.93 -14.28
C ILE A 64 12.80 8.37 -14.21
N SER A 65 11.82 8.66 -13.33
CA SER A 65 11.35 10.04 -13.10
C SER A 65 12.48 10.94 -12.60
N SER A 66 13.34 10.46 -11.71
CA SER A 66 14.53 11.21 -11.26
C SER A 66 15.54 11.44 -12.39
N ILE A 67 15.74 10.47 -13.28
CA ILE A 67 16.63 10.60 -14.44
C ILE A 67 16.07 11.62 -15.44
N GLU A 68 14.77 11.58 -15.71
CA GLU A 68 14.09 12.55 -16.60
C GLU A 68 14.29 13.97 -16.08
N GLN A 69 14.07 14.20 -14.78
CA GLN A 69 14.26 15.50 -14.14
C GLN A 69 15.72 15.98 -14.19
N LYS A 70 16.69 15.08 -14.04
CA LYS A 70 18.14 15.43 -14.05
C LYS A 70 18.75 15.55 -15.44
N SER A 71 18.02 15.19 -16.50
CA SER A 71 18.54 15.18 -17.89
C SER A 71 18.52 16.56 -18.56
N GLU A 72 18.52 17.64 -17.78
CA GLU A 72 18.54 19.02 -18.26
C GLU A 72 19.76 19.25 -19.17
N GLY A 73 19.55 19.90 -20.32
CA GLY A 73 20.60 20.21 -21.31
C GLY A 73 20.78 19.18 -22.44
N SER A 74 20.02 18.08 -22.45
CA SER A 74 19.96 17.16 -23.61
C SER A 74 18.53 16.73 -23.92
N GLU A 75 17.88 17.46 -24.85
CA GLU A 75 16.50 17.20 -25.27
C GLU A 75 16.27 15.73 -25.68
N LYS A 76 17.24 15.13 -26.39
CA LYS A 76 17.16 13.72 -26.80
C LYS A 76 17.14 12.76 -25.61
N LYS A 77 17.98 12.98 -24.59
CA LYS A 77 18.00 12.11 -23.39
C LYS A 77 16.74 12.30 -22.55
N GLN A 78 16.28 13.54 -22.42
CA GLN A 78 15.05 13.86 -21.70
C GLN A 78 13.84 13.18 -22.36
N GLN A 79 13.73 13.26 -23.68
CA GLN A 79 12.66 12.60 -24.43
C GLN A 79 12.68 11.06 -24.27
N MET A 80 13.86 10.44 -24.35
CA MET A 80 13.99 8.99 -24.13
C MET A 80 13.60 8.58 -22.70
N ALA A 81 13.99 9.37 -21.69
CA ALA A 81 13.63 9.11 -20.29
C ALA A 81 12.12 9.23 -20.08
N LYS A 82 11.50 10.26 -20.69
CA LYS A 82 10.05 10.48 -20.66
C LYS A 82 9.27 9.32 -21.25
N GLU A 83 9.61 8.87 -22.46
CA GLU A 83 8.94 7.75 -23.14
C GLU A 83 9.04 6.45 -22.31
N TYR A 84 10.20 6.24 -21.68
CA TYR A 84 10.39 5.07 -20.82
C TYR A 84 9.63 5.20 -19.50
N ARG A 85 9.56 6.39 -18.89
CA ARG A 85 8.70 6.66 -17.72
C ARG A 85 7.25 6.31 -18.04
N GLU A 86 6.72 6.81 -19.16
CA GLU A 86 5.32 6.59 -19.58
C GLU A 86 5.03 5.10 -19.83
N THR A 87 6.03 4.34 -20.30
CA THR A 87 5.92 2.87 -20.42
C THR A 87 5.74 2.21 -19.05
N VAL A 88 6.58 2.57 -18.08
CA VAL A 88 6.49 2.03 -16.71
C VAL A 88 5.20 2.47 -16.01
N GLU A 89 4.74 3.70 -16.25
CA GLU A 89 3.45 4.20 -15.74
C GLU A 89 2.30 3.36 -16.25
N LYS A 90 2.28 3.03 -17.54
CA LYS A 90 1.24 2.17 -18.12
C LYS A 90 1.24 0.79 -17.46
N GLU A 91 2.40 0.16 -17.30
CA GLU A 91 2.49 -1.14 -16.61
C GLU A 91 1.97 -1.05 -15.17
N LEU A 92 2.36 -0.01 -14.43
CA LEU A 92 1.89 0.22 -13.07
C LEU A 92 0.37 0.41 -13.02
N LYS A 93 -0.19 1.22 -13.93
CA LYS A 93 -1.63 1.44 -14.04
C LYS A 93 -2.38 0.15 -14.35
N ASP A 94 -1.89 -0.66 -15.29
CA ASP A 94 -2.48 -1.94 -15.67
C ASP A 94 -2.48 -2.92 -14.48
N ILE A 95 -1.38 -3.02 -13.73
CA ILE A 95 -1.29 -3.83 -12.51
C ILE A 95 -2.30 -3.36 -11.45
N CYS A 96 -2.41 -2.04 -11.24
CA CYS A 96 -3.33 -1.50 -10.24
C CYS A 96 -4.79 -1.74 -10.62
N GLN A 97 -5.13 -1.52 -11.90
CA GLN A 97 -6.48 -1.77 -12.40
C GLN A 97 -6.86 -3.24 -12.29
N ASP A 98 -5.92 -4.16 -12.56
CA ASP A 98 -6.14 -5.59 -12.39
C ASP A 98 -6.54 -5.95 -10.95
N VAL A 99 -5.81 -5.43 -9.96
CA VAL A 99 -6.14 -5.66 -8.54
C VAL A 99 -7.47 -5.03 -8.15
N LEU A 100 -7.72 -3.79 -8.59
CA LEU A 100 -8.97 -3.08 -8.28
C LEU A 100 -10.19 -3.84 -8.83
N GLU A 101 -10.08 -4.42 -10.03
CA GLU A 101 -11.14 -5.27 -10.58
C GLU A 101 -11.35 -6.54 -9.78
N LEU A 102 -10.28 -7.20 -9.32
CA LEU A 102 -10.39 -8.37 -8.45
C LEU A 102 -11.08 -8.03 -7.13
N LEU A 103 -10.72 -6.89 -6.55
CA LEU A 103 -11.32 -6.40 -5.31
C LEU A 103 -12.81 -6.12 -5.48
N ASP A 104 -13.19 -5.38 -6.50
CA ASP A 104 -14.58 -4.95 -6.70
C ASP A 104 -15.51 -6.07 -7.17
N LYS A 105 -15.03 -6.96 -8.05
CA LYS A 105 -15.89 -8.02 -8.64
C LYS A 105 -15.92 -9.29 -7.78
N TYR A 106 -14.84 -9.65 -7.09
CA TYR A 106 -14.70 -10.98 -6.49
C TYR A 106 -14.45 -10.97 -4.98
N LEU A 107 -13.64 -10.04 -4.45
CA LEU A 107 -13.16 -10.15 -3.06
C LEU A 107 -14.05 -9.38 -2.07
N ILE A 108 -14.22 -8.07 -2.28
CA ILE A 108 -15.01 -7.21 -1.38
C ILE A 108 -16.48 -7.66 -1.27
N PRO A 109 -17.15 -8.11 -2.36
CA PRO A 109 -18.52 -8.62 -2.25
C PRO A 109 -18.65 -9.96 -1.51
N LYS A 110 -17.59 -10.79 -1.53
CA LYS A 110 -17.58 -12.12 -0.89
C LYS A 110 -17.03 -12.11 0.53
N ALA A 111 -16.48 -10.99 1.00
CA ALA A 111 -15.88 -10.87 2.32
C ALA A 111 -16.91 -11.09 3.44
N GLY A 112 -16.84 -12.24 4.11
CA GLY A 112 -17.84 -12.66 5.10
C GLY A 112 -17.65 -12.09 6.51
N ASN A 113 -16.48 -11.53 6.81
CA ASN A 113 -16.15 -11.03 8.15
C ASN A 113 -15.47 -9.64 8.10
N PRO A 114 -15.47 -8.89 9.22
CA PRO A 114 -14.87 -7.57 9.27
C PRO A 114 -13.37 -7.54 8.91
N GLU A 115 -12.59 -8.55 9.33
CA GLU A 115 -11.16 -8.60 9.05
C GLU A 115 -10.86 -8.72 7.55
N SER A 116 -11.56 -9.62 6.85
CA SER A 116 -11.40 -9.78 5.40
C SER A 116 -11.89 -8.54 4.66
N LYS A 117 -13.00 -7.94 5.09
CA LYS A 117 -13.52 -6.70 4.50
C LYS A 117 -12.52 -5.53 4.64
N VAL A 118 -12.01 -5.30 5.85
CA VAL A 118 -11.01 -4.25 6.13
C VAL A 118 -9.72 -4.51 5.34
N PHE A 119 -9.26 -5.76 5.28
CA PHE A 119 -8.09 -6.13 4.49
C PHE A 119 -8.24 -5.74 3.01
N TYR A 120 -9.37 -6.08 2.38
CA TYR A 120 -9.61 -5.79 0.97
C TYR A 120 -9.84 -4.30 0.70
N LEU A 121 -10.55 -3.59 1.59
CA LEU A 121 -10.73 -2.14 1.46
C LEU A 121 -9.42 -1.37 1.66
N LYS A 122 -8.58 -1.80 2.61
CA LYS A 122 -7.22 -1.28 2.76
C LYS A 122 -6.41 -1.49 1.47
N MET A 123 -6.45 -2.69 0.91
CA MET A 123 -5.79 -3.00 -0.36
C MET A 123 -6.33 -2.10 -1.48
N LYS A 124 -7.64 -1.88 -1.57
CA LYS A 124 -8.26 -0.96 -2.53
C LYS A 124 -7.71 0.47 -2.39
N GLY A 125 -7.60 0.97 -1.16
CA GLY A 125 -6.96 2.26 -0.87
C GLY A 125 -5.50 2.29 -1.31
N ASP A 126 -4.73 1.24 -1.02
CA ASP A 126 -3.32 1.12 -1.42
C ASP A 126 -3.13 1.21 -2.95
N TYR A 127 -3.96 0.50 -3.74
CA TYR A 127 -3.83 0.52 -5.20
C TYR A 127 -4.33 1.83 -5.83
N TYR A 128 -5.36 2.48 -5.28
CA TYR A 128 -5.69 3.84 -5.72
C TYR A 128 -4.64 4.86 -5.34
N ARG A 129 -3.98 4.71 -4.17
CA ARG A 129 -2.83 5.54 -3.80
C ARG A 129 -1.68 5.37 -4.79
N TYR A 130 -1.36 4.15 -5.22
CA TYR A 130 -0.32 3.93 -6.24
C TYR A 130 -0.69 4.57 -7.59
N LEU A 131 -1.96 4.52 -7.99
CA LEU A 131 -2.44 5.26 -9.17
C LEU A 131 -2.29 6.78 -8.98
N ALA A 132 -2.59 7.30 -7.78
CA ALA A 132 -2.44 8.71 -7.47
C ALA A 132 -0.98 9.17 -7.53
N GLU A 133 0.02 8.32 -7.25
CA GLU A 133 1.44 8.68 -7.38
C GLU A 133 1.83 9.06 -8.81
N VAL A 134 1.25 8.39 -9.82
CA VAL A 134 1.59 8.59 -11.24
C VAL A 134 0.55 9.41 -12.01
N ALA A 135 -0.64 9.64 -11.43
CA ALA A 135 -1.71 10.39 -12.07
C ALA A 135 -1.43 11.90 -12.09
N THR A 136 -1.82 12.54 -13.19
CA THR A 136 -1.68 13.98 -13.43
C THR A 136 -3.04 14.58 -13.84
N GLY A 137 -3.19 15.90 -13.68
CA GLY A 137 -4.41 16.63 -14.05
C GLY A 137 -5.67 16.10 -13.36
N ASP A 138 -6.79 16.09 -14.08
CA ASP A 138 -8.12 15.74 -13.55
C ASP A 138 -8.23 14.27 -13.09
N GLU A 139 -7.45 13.36 -13.68
CA GLU A 139 -7.39 11.94 -13.28
C GLU A 139 -6.94 11.82 -11.82
N ARG A 140 -5.98 12.66 -11.40
CA ARG A 140 -5.41 12.65 -10.05
C ARG A 140 -6.46 12.85 -8.98
N SER A 141 -7.31 13.87 -9.11
CA SER A 141 -8.35 14.17 -8.11
C SER A 141 -9.29 12.98 -7.92
N SER A 142 -9.72 12.34 -9.02
CA SER A 142 -10.61 11.18 -8.96
C SER A 142 -9.99 9.97 -8.25
N VAL A 143 -8.72 9.66 -8.53
CA VAL A 143 -8.05 8.51 -7.88
C VAL A 143 -7.73 8.79 -6.41
N VAL A 144 -7.42 10.05 -6.06
CA VAL A 144 -7.20 10.48 -4.67
C VAL A 144 -8.48 10.33 -3.84
N GLU A 145 -9.62 10.79 -4.35
CA GLU A 145 -10.92 10.64 -3.68
C GLU A 145 -11.28 9.17 -3.45
N LYS A 146 -11.07 8.32 -4.47
CA LYS A 146 -11.33 6.87 -4.36
C LYS A 146 -10.42 6.19 -3.34
N SER A 147 -9.14 6.57 -3.30
CA SER A 147 -8.18 6.09 -2.28
C SER A 147 -8.66 6.46 -0.88
N GLN A 148 -8.99 7.74 -0.67
CA GLN A 148 -9.45 8.25 0.62
C GLN A 148 -10.74 7.57 1.07
N SER A 149 -11.71 7.40 0.16
CA SER A 149 -12.98 6.73 0.47
C SER A 149 -12.76 5.29 0.90
N ALA A 150 -11.90 4.54 0.21
CA ALA A 150 -11.61 3.15 0.55
C ALA A 150 -10.90 3.01 1.90
N TYR A 151 -9.91 3.88 2.19
CA TYR A 151 -9.26 3.90 3.50
C TYR A 151 -10.21 4.31 4.62
N GLN A 152 -11.08 5.30 4.39
CA GLN A 152 -12.04 5.76 5.39
C GLN A 152 -13.06 4.67 5.73
N GLU A 153 -13.63 4.01 4.72
CA GLU A 153 -14.55 2.88 4.92
C GLU A 153 -13.86 1.74 5.71
N ALA A 154 -12.62 1.39 5.35
CA ALA A 154 -11.84 0.40 6.10
C ALA A 154 -11.61 0.84 7.55
N PHE A 155 -11.33 2.13 7.77
CA PHE A 155 -10.99 2.68 9.08
C PHE A 155 -12.19 2.68 10.01
N ASP A 156 -13.36 3.05 9.51
CA ASP A 156 -14.60 3.07 10.28
C ASP A 156 -14.99 1.66 10.74
N ILE A 157 -14.91 0.67 9.84
CA ILE A 157 -15.16 -0.74 10.17
C ILE A 157 -14.13 -1.25 11.19
N ALA A 158 -12.84 -0.98 10.97
CA ALA A 158 -11.77 -1.44 11.86
C ALA A 158 -11.90 -0.84 13.27
N LYS A 159 -12.27 0.44 13.37
CA LYS A 159 -12.48 1.12 14.64
C LYS A 159 -13.63 0.51 15.44
N GLU A 160 -14.70 0.08 14.77
CA GLU A 160 -15.87 -0.52 15.42
C GLU A 160 -15.68 -2.00 15.76
N LYS A 161 -14.98 -2.76 14.90
CA LYS A 161 -14.99 -4.24 14.95
C LYS A 161 -13.67 -4.89 15.37
N MET A 162 -12.58 -4.14 15.48
CA MET A 162 -11.24 -4.70 15.70
C MET A 162 -10.53 -4.02 16.86
N GLN A 163 -9.74 -4.79 17.63
CA GLN A 163 -8.93 -4.24 18.72
C GLN A 163 -7.85 -3.29 18.16
N PRO A 164 -7.47 -2.21 18.88
CA PRO A 164 -6.41 -1.30 18.48
C PRO A 164 -5.08 -1.97 18.13
N THR A 165 -4.76 -3.05 18.82
CA THR A 165 -3.55 -3.86 18.61
C THR A 165 -3.63 -4.79 17.40
N HIS A 166 -4.79 -4.94 16.75
CA HIS A 166 -4.93 -5.91 15.66
C HIS A 166 -4.04 -5.53 14.45
N PRO A 167 -3.19 -6.44 13.92
CA PRO A 167 -2.23 -6.12 12.84
C PRO A 167 -2.83 -5.47 11.59
N ILE A 168 -3.99 -5.96 11.11
CA ILE A 168 -4.71 -5.35 9.98
C ILE A 168 -5.13 -3.90 10.28
N ARG A 169 -5.62 -3.59 11.49
CA ARG A 169 -6.03 -2.23 11.90
C ARG A 169 -4.81 -1.31 12.00
N LEU A 170 -3.73 -1.77 12.60
CA LEU A 170 -2.46 -1.03 12.67
C LEU A 170 -1.89 -0.77 11.28
N GLY A 171 -1.84 -1.79 10.42
CA GLY A 171 -1.36 -1.67 9.04
C GLY A 171 -2.22 -0.74 8.19
N LEU A 172 -3.53 -0.68 8.45
CA LEU A 172 -4.42 0.30 7.84
C LEU A 172 -4.07 1.72 8.28
N ALA A 173 -3.92 1.96 9.59
CA ALA A 173 -3.57 3.28 10.11
C ALA A 173 -2.21 3.75 9.57
N LEU A 174 -1.22 2.85 9.49
CA LEU A 174 0.07 3.10 8.86
C LEU A 174 -0.10 3.60 7.43
N ASN A 175 -0.78 2.83 6.57
CA ASN A 175 -0.90 3.20 5.16
C ASN A 175 -1.78 4.44 4.93
N PHE A 176 -2.81 4.63 5.76
CA PHE A 176 -3.66 5.82 5.68
C PHE A 176 -2.94 7.09 6.16
N SER A 177 -2.06 6.98 7.16
CA SER A 177 -1.20 8.10 7.57
C SER A 177 -0.22 8.49 6.46
N VAL A 178 0.41 7.53 5.80
CA VAL A 178 1.27 7.77 4.62
C VAL A 178 0.48 8.42 3.50
N PHE A 179 -0.76 8.01 3.25
CA PHE A 179 -1.64 8.66 2.27
C PHE A 179 -1.89 10.14 2.62
N TYR A 180 -2.19 10.47 3.88
CA TYR A 180 -2.35 11.85 4.29
C TYR A 180 -1.08 12.68 4.08
N TYR A 181 0.09 12.09 4.37
CA TYR A 181 1.38 12.77 4.22
C TYR A 181 1.75 12.96 2.75
N GLU A 182 1.90 11.86 2.01
CA GLU A 182 2.50 11.85 0.67
C GLU A 182 1.52 12.28 -0.44
N ILE A 183 0.22 12.06 -0.28
CA ILE A 183 -0.76 12.28 -1.36
C ILE A 183 -1.60 13.53 -1.13
N LEU A 184 -2.12 13.72 0.08
CA LEU A 184 -2.96 14.86 0.43
C LEU A 184 -2.16 16.08 0.94
N ASN A 185 -0.85 15.93 1.13
CA ASN A 185 0.01 16.98 1.69
C ASN A 185 -0.55 17.56 3.00
N ALA A 186 -1.04 16.68 3.87
CA ALA A 186 -1.67 16.99 5.15
C ALA A 186 -0.87 16.39 6.32
N PRO A 187 0.37 16.87 6.57
CA PRO A 187 1.30 16.27 7.52
C PRO A 187 0.75 16.22 8.95
N ASP A 188 0.06 17.27 9.41
CA ASP A 188 -0.56 17.30 10.74
C ASP A 188 -1.55 16.15 10.94
N LYS A 189 -2.36 15.88 9.93
CA LYS A 189 -3.37 14.81 9.96
C LYS A 189 -2.71 13.42 9.89
N ALA A 190 -1.63 13.28 9.12
CA ALA A 190 -0.83 12.06 9.07
C ALA A 190 -0.22 11.74 10.44
N CYS A 191 0.45 12.72 11.06
CA CYS A 191 1.07 12.59 12.38
C CYS A 191 0.03 12.31 13.46
N GLN A 192 -1.11 13.01 13.44
CA GLN A 192 -2.20 12.76 14.38
C GLN A 192 -2.72 11.32 14.30
N LEU A 193 -2.96 10.82 13.08
CA LEU A 193 -3.47 9.47 12.87
C LEU A 193 -2.45 8.41 13.31
N ALA A 194 -1.19 8.56 12.91
CA ALA A 194 -0.13 7.62 13.26
C ALA A 194 0.12 7.59 14.77
N LYS A 195 0.15 8.77 15.42
CA LYS A 195 0.33 8.89 16.86
C LYS A 195 -0.84 8.27 17.63
N GLN A 196 -2.08 8.57 17.25
CA GLN A 196 -3.26 7.99 17.90
C GLN A 196 -3.25 6.46 17.81
N ALA A 197 -2.95 5.90 16.63
CA ALA A 197 -2.90 4.45 16.45
C ALA A 197 -1.79 3.80 17.29
N PHE A 198 -0.64 4.46 17.42
CA PHE A 198 0.47 4.00 18.25
C PHE A 198 0.13 4.05 19.74
N ASP A 199 -0.42 5.17 20.22
CA ASP A 199 -0.79 5.36 21.62
C ASP A 199 -1.93 4.40 22.05
N ASP A 200 -2.95 4.22 21.20
CA ASP A 200 -4.05 3.28 21.45
C ASP A 200 -3.54 1.83 21.54
N ALA A 201 -2.59 1.45 20.68
CA ALA A 201 -2.04 0.09 20.68
C ALA A 201 -1.10 -0.15 21.87
N ILE A 202 -0.33 0.86 22.31
CA ILE A 202 0.48 0.77 23.54
C ILE A 202 -0.41 0.49 24.75
N ALA A 203 -1.55 1.17 24.86
CA ALA A 203 -2.43 1.06 26.02
C ALA A 203 -2.99 -0.37 26.23
N GLU A 204 -3.03 -1.18 25.18
CA GLU A 204 -3.58 -2.54 25.21
C GLU A 204 -2.55 -3.63 24.86
N LEU A 205 -1.26 -3.27 24.72
CA LEU A 205 -0.23 -4.17 24.23
C LEU A 205 0.00 -5.39 25.14
N ASP A 206 -0.14 -5.20 26.45
CA ASP A 206 0.04 -6.25 27.47
C ASP A 206 -1.02 -7.35 27.40
N THR A 207 -2.08 -7.18 26.59
CA THR A 207 -3.16 -8.16 26.43
C THR A 207 -2.90 -9.18 25.32
N LEU A 208 -1.84 -9.00 24.52
CA LEU A 208 -1.55 -9.82 23.36
C LEU A 208 -0.88 -11.16 23.71
N ASN A 209 -1.17 -12.18 22.91
CA ASN A 209 -0.37 -13.41 22.89
C ASN A 209 0.95 -13.22 22.11
N GLU A 210 1.91 -14.14 22.26
CA GLU A 210 3.25 -13.99 21.70
C GLU A 210 3.29 -13.82 20.18
N ASP A 211 2.45 -14.55 19.45
CA ASP A 211 2.39 -14.49 17.98
C ASP A 211 1.83 -13.15 17.50
N SER A 212 0.73 -12.68 18.09
CA SER A 212 0.12 -11.38 17.76
C SER A 212 1.00 -10.21 18.21
N TYR A 213 1.76 -10.38 19.29
CA TYR A 213 2.68 -9.37 19.81
C TYR A 213 3.79 -9.04 18.82
N LYS A 214 4.40 -10.06 18.19
CA LYS A 214 5.48 -9.85 17.18
C LYS A 214 4.99 -9.06 15.98
N ASP A 215 3.85 -9.43 15.41
CA ASP A 215 3.29 -8.73 14.25
C ASP A 215 2.87 -7.30 14.57
N SER A 216 2.23 -7.09 15.72
CA SER A 216 1.74 -5.78 16.13
C SER A 216 2.89 -4.82 16.44
N THR A 217 3.90 -5.28 17.20
CA THR A 217 5.07 -4.46 17.54
C THR A 217 5.91 -4.09 16.32
N LEU A 218 6.02 -4.98 15.31
CA LEU A 218 6.67 -4.65 14.05
C LEU A 218 5.97 -3.49 13.33
N ILE A 219 4.63 -3.48 13.30
CA ILE A 219 3.89 -2.39 12.63
C ILE A 219 3.93 -1.11 13.46
N MET A 220 3.86 -1.19 14.78
CA MET A 220 4.03 -0.05 15.68
C MET A 220 5.41 0.60 15.52
N GLN A 221 6.45 -0.21 15.31
CA GLN A 221 7.79 0.27 15.01
C GLN A 221 7.80 1.13 13.73
N LEU A 222 7.14 0.67 12.66
CA LEU A 222 7.02 1.43 11.41
C LEU A 222 6.25 2.75 11.59
N LEU A 223 5.18 2.75 12.41
CA LEU A 223 4.45 3.98 12.76
C LEU A 223 5.37 4.99 13.47
N ARG A 224 6.18 4.52 14.43
CA ARG A 224 7.15 5.36 15.15
C ARG A 224 8.23 5.92 14.22
N ASP A 225 8.72 5.10 13.30
CA ASP A 225 9.75 5.52 12.34
C ASP A 225 9.22 6.63 11.42
N ASN A 226 8.00 6.48 10.90
CA ASN A 226 7.32 7.52 10.14
C ASN A 226 7.13 8.81 10.94
N LEU A 227 6.65 8.71 12.18
CA LEU A 227 6.48 9.89 13.05
C LEU A 227 7.81 10.61 13.31
N THR A 228 8.89 9.87 13.52
CA THR A 228 10.23 10.44 13.73
C THR A 228 10.69 11.21 12.48
N LEU A 229 10.54 10.60 11.31
CA LEU A 229 10.90 11.22 10.02
C LEU A 229 10.08 12.51 9.76
N TRP A 230 8.76 12.44 9.94
CA TRP A 230 7.87 13.56 9.63
C TRP A 230 7.98 14.73 10.62
N THR A 231 8.33 14.44 11.87
CA THR A 231 8.56 15.49 12.87
C THR A 231 9.94 16.13 12.74
N SER A 232 10.95 15.41 12.23
CA SER A 232 12.22 16.03 11.86
C SER A 232 12.10 16.92 10.63
N ASP A 233 11.31 16.53 9.62
CA ASP A 233 11.06 17.34 8.41
C ASP A 233 10.28 18.63 8.72
N ALA A 234 9.47 18.63 9.78
CA ALA A 234 8.65 19.77 10.20
C ALA A 234 9.36 20.74 11.17
N ALA A 235 10.56 20.40 11.65
CA ALA A 235 11.37 21.32 12.43
C ALA A 235 11.90 22.43 11.50
N PRO A 236 11.65 23.72 11.76
CA PRO A 236 12.34 24.76 11.02
C PRO A 236 13.84 24.60 11.24
N ASP A 237 14.63 24.73 10.18
CA ASP A 237 16.08 24.90 10.26
C ASP A 237 16.37 26.15 11.12
N ASP A 238 16.45 25.98 12.44
CA ASP A 238 17.08 26.94 13.34
C ASP A 238 18.61 26.82 13.15
N GLN A 239 19.08 27.16 11.95
CA GLN A 239 20.46 27.49 11.65
C GLN A 239 20.47 28.77 10.80
N ASP A 240 20.01 29.87 11.40
CA ASP A 240 20.47 31.20 11.03
C ASP A 240 20.58 32.06 12.31
N GLY A 241 21.80 32.48 12.63
CA GLY A 241 22.03 33.67 13.48
C GLY A 241 22.57 33.46 14.90
N LEU A 242 23.76 32.84 15.05
CA LEU A 242 24.68 33.21 16.12
C LEU A 242 26.08 33.49 15.55
N GLU A 243 26.17 34.48 14.67
CA GLU A 243 27.38 35.29 14.51
C GLU A 243 27.10 36.68 15.10
N GLY A 244 27.93 37.09 16.06
CA GLY A 244 28.12 38.51 16.37
C GLY A 244 27.66 38.99 17.74
N GLN A 245 28.46 38.71 18.77
CA GLN A 245 28.96 39.75 19.69
C GLN A 245 30.25 39.29 20.38
#